data_AF-R9MD67-F1
#
_entry.id   AF-R9MD67-F1
#
_cell.length_a   1.000
_cell.length_b   1.000
_cell.length_c   1.000
_cell.angle_alpha   90.00
_cell.angle_beta   90.00
_cell.angle_gamma   90.00
#
_symmetry.space_group_name_H-M   'P 1'
#
loop_
_entity.id
_entity.type
_entity.pdbx_description
1 polymer ?
#
loop_
_entity_poly.entity_id
_entity_poly.type
_entity_poly.pdbx_seq_one_letter_code
_entity_poly.pdbx_strand_id
1 'polypeptide(L)'
;MLELYDIPLTYREGTYRVIDFSKDIDRDGVISFDYDTQYQMLEYDIPVGKERREMTLYSVPEDEFIRTLRAVYDKDGTLQKITAVLEGCETLLYIRYESEEDAKEKIRKFAIRNADVIIEQIQQCTDAIARLFIDYYCDSDNMDYHAVVGTAAQMEEVRQKGLYEDSCDYSGNYSSEYMEGDDRMLITMVRCAEGHPSENFRYAIEIMSQHIEKYALEALHKTEDFKFICAEYD
;
A
#
# COMPACT_ATOMS: atom_id res chain seq x y z
N MET A 1 14.24 -20.66 -9.66
CA MET A 1 14.03 -19.51 -10.55
C MET A 1 13.21 -19.98 -11.74
N LEU A 2 11.96 -19.56 -11.77
CA LEU A 2 11.04 -19.87 -12.87
C LEU A 2 10.90 -18.60 -13.71
N GLU A 3 11.45 -18.61 -14.93
CA GLU A 3 11.26 -17.50 -15.86
C GLU A 3 9.80 -17.49 -16.35
N LEU A 4 9.04 -16.50 -15.89
CA LEU A 4 7.69 -16.25 -16.38
C LEU A 4 7.73 -15.57 -17.74
N TYR A 5 6.63 -15.67 -18.49
CA TYR A 5 6.53 -14.99 -19.78
C TYR A 5 6.52 -13.48 -19.57
N ASP A 6 7.30 -12.79 -20.39
CA ASP A 6 7.37 -11.33 -20.41
C ASP A 6 6.02 -10.71 -20.79
N ILE A 7 5.62 -9.67 -20.08
CA ILE A 7 4.40 -8.91 -20.37
C ILE A 7 4.78 -7.68 -21.19
N PRO A 8 4.39 -7.59 -22.48
CA PRO A 8 4.73 -6.45 -23.32
C PRO A 8 4.02 -5.18 -22.87
N LEU A 9 4.66 -4.02 -23.02
CA LEU A 9 4.04 -2.72 -22.78
C LEU A 9 3.01 -2.36 -23.85
N THR A 10 3.15 -2.93 -25.05
CA THR A 10 2.22 -2.77 -26.16
C THR A 10 1.73 -4.11 -26.67
N TYR A 11 0.41 -4.30 -26.68
CA TYR A 11 -0.25 -5.49 -27.20
C TYR A 11 -1.63 -5.15 -27.77
N ARG A 12 -2.32 -6.10 -28.40
CA ARG A 12 -3.72 -5.85 -28.81
C ARG A 12 -4.61 -5.60 -27.59
N GLU A 13 -5.62 -4.75 -27.73
CA GLU A 13 -6.64 -4.49 -26.69
C GLU A 13 -7.15 -5.79 -26.05
N GLY A 14 -7.37 -5.76 -24.74
CA GLY A 14 -8.00 -6.85 -24.02
C GLY A 14 -7.32 -7.20 -22.70
N THR A 15 -7.73 -8.33 -22.13
CA THR A 15 -7.19 -8.87 -20.88
C THR A 15 -6.57 -10.23 -21.14
N TYR A 16 -5.32 -10.40 -20.73
CA TYR A 16 -4.51 -11.58 -21.01
C TYR A 16 -3.92 -12.13 -19.72
N ARG A 17 -3.76 -13.45 -19.66
CA ARG A 17 -2.95 -14.11 -18.65
C ARG A 17 -1.50 -14.14 -19.11
N VAL A 18 -0.57 -14.31 -18.19
CA VAL A 18 0.86 -14.40 -18.50
C VAL A 18 1.18 -15.50 -19.53
N ILE A 19 0.47 -16.63 -19.47
CA ILE A 19 0.65 -17.75 -20.40
C ILE A 19 0.18 -17.47 -21.85
N ASP A 20 -0.52 -16.36 -22.07
CA ASP A 20 -1.04 -16.00 -23.39
C ASP A 20 0.02 -15.26 -24.24
N PHE A 21 1.19 -14.92 -23.67
CA PHE A 21 2.30 -14.24 -24.35
C PHE A 21 3.36 -15.23 -24.88
N SER A 22 4.12 -14.80 -25.91
CA SER A 22 5.25 -15.58 -26.46
C SER A 22 6.54 -15.32 -25.67
N LYS A 23 7.47 -16.29 -25.66
CA LYS A 23 8.79 -16.11 -25.04
C LYS A 23 9.74 -15.19 -25.83
N ASP A 24 9.45 -14.95 -27.11
CA ASP A 24 10.31 -14.19 -28.03
C ASP A 24 9.81 -12.75 -28.21
N ILE A 25 9.69 -12.00 -27.12
CA ILE A 25 9.33 -10.58 -27.16
C ILE A 25 10.60 -9.75 -26.94
N ASP A 26 10.70 -8.61 -27.64
CA ASP A 26 11.80 -7.66 -27.47
C ASP A 26 11.86 -7.15 -26.02
N ARG A 27 13.01 -7.36 -25.36
CA ARG A 27 13.19 -7.10 -23.92
C ARG A 27 13.10 -5.62 -23.55
N ASP A 28 13.33 -4.72 -24.50
CA ASP A 28 13.31 -3.28 -24.23
C ASP A 28 11.87 -2.73 -24.05
N GLY A 29 10.84 -3.55 -24.30
CA GLY A 29 9.43 -3.18 -24.24
C GLY A 29 8.56 -4.07 -23.37
N VAL A 30 9.12 -4.67 -22.31
CA VAL A 30 8.39 -5.61 -21.44
C VAL A 30 8.56 -5.34 -19.94
N ILE A 31 7.68 -5.96 -19.15
CA ILE A 31 7.85 -6.20 -17.72
C ILE A 31 8.12 -7.71 -17.55
N SER A 32 9.29 -8.02 -17.02
CA SER A 32 9.73 -9.38 -16.71
C SER A 32 9.60 -9.63 -15.21
N PHE A 33 9.11 -10.80 -14.85
CA PHE A 33 8.94 -11.23 -13.47
C PHE A 33 9.95 -12.33 -13.14
N ASP A 34 10.83 -12.07 -12.18
CA ASP A 34 11.74 -13.05 -11.62
C ASP A 34 11.14 -13.60 -10.32
N TYR A 35 10.87 -14.90 -10.29
CA TYR A 35 10.30 -15.56 -9.12
C TYR A 35 11.31 -16.51 -8.47
N ASP A 36 11.69 -16.18 -7.24
CA ASP A 36 12.50 -17.01 -6.38
C ASP A 36 11.63 -17.97 -5.56
N THR A 37 11.60 -19.22 -6.03
CA THR A 37 10.91 -20.34 -5.38
C THR A 37 11.43 -20.66 -3.97
N GLN A 38 12.69 -20.35 -3.65
CA GLN A 38 13.29 -20.65 -2.35
C GLN A 38 12.77 -19.71 -1.26
N TYR A 39 12.58 -18.42 -1.60
CA TYR A 39 12.13 -17.40 -0.65
C TYR A 39 10.69 -16.93 -0.89
N GLN A 40 10.00 -17.49 -1.89
CA GLN A 40 8.66 -17.07 -2.32
C GLN A 40 8.62 -15.57 -2.62
N MET A 41 9.65 -15.10 -3.32
CA MET A 41 9.90 -13.68 -3.58
C MET A 41 9.76 -13.41 -5.07
N LEU A 42 9.09 -12.32 -5.41
CA LEU A 42 8.88 -11.86 -6.77
C LEU A 42 9.57 -10.52 -6.97
N GLU A 43 10.54 -10.48 -7.88
CA GLU A 43 11.26 -9.27 -8.28
C GLU A 43 10.89 -8.90 -9.71
N TYR A 44 10.65 -7.61 -9.97
CA TYR A 44 10.30 -7.14 -11.31
C TYR A 44 10.51 -5.63 -11.45
N ASP A 45 10.89 -5.19 -12.65
CA ASP A 45 11.04 -3.77 -12.92
C ASP A 45 9.79 -3.17 -13.57
N ILE A 46 9.26 -2.09 -13.01
CA ILE A 46 8.18 -1.32 -13.62
C ILE A 46 8.72 -0.12 -14.42
N PRO A 47 8.13 0.21 -15.59
CA PRO A 47 8.49 1.41 -16.33
C PRO A 47 7.86 2.65 -15.68
N VAL A 48 8.67 3.69 -15.45
CA VAL A 48 8.20 5.00 -14.96
C VAL A 48 8.89 6.11 -15.77
N GLY A 49 8.14 6.77 -16.65
CA GLY A 49 8.71 7.72 -17.59
C GLY A 49 9.76 7.08 -18.48
N LYS A 50 11.03 7.50 -18.33
CA LYS A 50 12.20 6.92 -19.03
C LYS A 50 13.05 6.00 -18.15
N GLU A 51 12.66 5.84 -16.89
CA GLU A 51 13.37 5.05 -15.90
C GLU A 51 12.64 3.73 -15.62
N ARG A 52 13.30 2.85 -14.89
CA ARG A 52 12.70 1.62 -14.36
C ARG A 52 12.87 1.62 -12.85
N ARG A 53 11.92 1.02 -12.15
CA ARG A 53 11.98 0.86 -10.68
C ARG A 53 11.77 -0.59 -10.31
N GLU A 54 12.68 -1.12 -9.51
CA GLU A 54 12.70 -2.50 -9.05
C GLU A 54 11.68 -2.72 -7.93
N MET A 55 10.67 -3.55 -8.17
CA MET A 55 9.65 -3.93 -7.21
C MET A 55 9.99 -5.29 -6.62
N THR A 56 9.77 -5.44 -5.31
CA THR A 56 9.90 -6.73 -4.62
C THR A 56 8.62 -7.03 -3.86
N LEU A 57 8.12 -8.26 -4.02
CA LEU A 57 6.99 -8.78 -3.26
C LEU A 57 7.41 -10.06 -2.56
N TYR A 58 7.11 -10.15 -1.27
CA TYR A 58 7.41 -11.30 -0.42
C TYR A 58 6.18 -12.17 -0.22
N SER A 59 6.41 -13.44 0.16
CA SER A 59 5.35 -14.41 0.48
C SER A 59 4.36 -14.64 -0.65
N VAL A 60 4.81 -14.57 -1.91
CA VAL A 60 3.96 -14.73 -3.10
C VAL A 60 3.74 -16.22 -3.38
N PRO A 61 2.50 -16.75 -3.32
CA PRO A 61 2.26 -18.17 -3.62
C PRO A 61 2.36 -18.42 -5.13
N GLU A 62 3.40 -19.13 -5.57
CA GLU A 62 3.70 -19.39 -7.00
C GLU A 62 2.48 -19.81 -7.84
N ASP A 63 1.81 -20.89 -7.43
CA ASP A 63 0.69 -21.47 -8.19
C ASP A 63 -0.48 -20.49 -8.32
N GLU A 64 -0.75 -19.71 -7.27
CA GLU A 64 -1.82 -18.73 -7.27
C GLU A 64 -1.45 -17.54 -8.15
N PHE A 65 -0.23 -17.05 -8.01
CA PHE A 65 0.33 -15.96 -8.79
C PHE A 65 0.29 -16.26 -10.29
N ILE A 66 0.88 -17.36 -10.74
CA ILE A 66 0.94 -17.71 -12.17
C ILE A 66 -0.45 -17.86 -12.78
N ARG A 67 -1.38 -18.47 -12.05
CA ARG A 67 -2.75 -18.73 -12.53
C ARG A 67 -3.57 -17.45 -12.66
N THR A 68 -3.30 -16.45 -11.83
CA THR A 68 -4.16 -15.28 -11.68
C THR A 68 -3.54 -13.99 -12.18
N LEU A 69 -2.24 -14.00 -12.53
CA LEU A 69 -1.54 -12.89 -13.14
C LEU A 69 -2.20 -12.48 -14.46
N ARG A 70 -2.62 -11.22 -14.52
CA ARG A 70 -3.38 -10.64 -15.63
C ARG A 70 -2.81 -9.29 -16.03
N ALA A 71 -2.70 -9.08 -17.34
CA ALA A 71 -2.38 -7.80 -17.96
C ALA A 71 -3.60 -7.26 -18.71
N VAL A 72 -3.84 -5.96 -18.60
CA VAL A 72 -4.96 -5.27 -19.26
C VAL A 72 -4.41 -4.18 -20.19
N TYR A 73 -4.84 -4.21 -21.46
CA TYR A 73 -4.48 -3.25 -22.49
C TYR A 73 -5.70 -2.45 -22.93
N ASP A 74 -5.48 -1.16 -23.20
CA ASP A 74 -6.51 -0.29 -23.77
C ASP A 74 -6.67 -0.51 -25.29
N LYS A 75 -7.60 0.24 -25.89
CA LYS A 75 -7.90 0.26 -27.33
C LYS A 75 -6.70 0.63 -28.21
N ASP A 76 -5.76 1.40 -27.68
CA ASP A 76 -4.55 1.84 -28.38
C ASP A 76 -3.43 0.80 -28.22
N GLY A 77 -3.73 -0.27 -27.48
CA GLY A 77 -2.84 -1.37 -27.23
C GLY A 77 -1.81 -1.11 -26.14
N THR A 78 -2.01 -0.09 -25.31
CA THR A 78 -1.07 0.28 -24.25
C THR A 78 -1.43 -0.43 -22.95
N LEU A 79 -0.45 -1.04 -22.29
CA LEU A 79 -0.61 -1.70 -20.99
C LEU A 79 -1.11 -0.69 -19.95
N GLN A 80 -2.24 -0.99 -19.31
CA GLN A 80 -2.89 -0.14 -18.32
C GLN A 80 -2.67 -0.61 -16.89
N LYS A 81 -2.75 -1.92 -16.65
CA LYS A 81 -2.51 -2.49 -15.33
C LYS A 81 -2.08 -3.95 -15.40
N ILE A 82 -1.34 -4.36 -14.38
CA ILE A 82 -1.06 -5.76 -14.08
C ILE A 82 -1.58 -6.05 -12.67
N THR A 83 -2.32 -7.15 -12.52
CA THR A 83 -2.86 -7.61 -11.24
C THR A 83 -2.68 -9.11 -11.09
N ALA A 84 -2.59 -9.60 -9.86
CA ALA A 84 -2.72 -11.01 -9.52
C ALA A 84 -3.70 -11.16 -8.36
N VAL A 85 -4.21 -12.37 -8.11
CA VAL A 85 -4.91 -12.68 -6.86
C VAL A 85 -3.90 -13.38 -5.96
N LEU A 86 -3.62 -12.79 -4.80
CA LEU A 86 -2.73 -13.34 -3.78
C LEU A 86 -3.51 -13.43 -2.48
N GLU A 87 -3.49 -14.59 -1.85
CA GLU A 87 -4.18 -14.81 -0.56
C GLU A 87 -5.69 -14.50 -0.64
N GLY A 88 -6.29 -14.68 -1.83
CA GLY A 88 -7.69 -14.38 -2.09
C GLY A 88 -8.01 -12.91 -2.39
N CYS A 89 -7.02 -12.00 -2.38
CA CYS A 89 -7.19 -10.57 -2.64
C CYS A 89 -6.58 -10.16 -3.99
N GLU A 90 -7.25 -9.30 -4.76
CA GLU A 90 -6.66 -8.71 -5.97
C GLU A 90 -5.51 -7.77 -5.55
N THR A 91 -4.29 -8.12 -5.92
CA THR A 91 -3.07 -7.34 -5.71
C THR A 91 -2.69 -6.62 -6.99
N LEU A 92 -2.50 -5.30 -6.91
CA LEU A 92 -1.97 -4.48 -7.99
C LEU A 92 -0.45 -4.67 -8.08
N LEU A 93 0.07 -4.89 -9.28
CA LEU A 93 1.51 -5.03 -9.54
C LEU A 93 2.05 -3.89 -10.41
N TYR A 94 1.21 -3.33 -11.27
CA TYR A 94 1.53 -2.19 -12.14
C TYR A 94 0.26 -1.42 -12.47
N ILE A 95 0.37 -0.10 -12.56
CA ILE A 95 -0.65 0.78 -13.13
C ILE A 95 0.01 1.85 -14.00
N ARG A 96 -0.57 2.11 -15.16
CA ARG A 96 -0.19 3.23 -16.02
C ARG A 96 -0.94 4.50 -15.62
N TYR A 97 -0.20 5.59 -15.56
CA TYR A 97 -0.74 6.94 -15.46
C TYR A 97 -0.60 7.67 -16.79
N GLU A 98 -1.61 8.48 -17.13
CA GLU A 98 -1.59 9.31 -18.34
C GLU A 98 -0.75 10.58 -18.14
N SER A 99 -0.73 11.10 -16.92
CA SER A 99 0.07 12.25 -16.47
C SER A 99 0.27 12.22 -14.95
N GLU A 100 1.07 13.15 -14.42
CA GLU A 100 1.20 13.35 -12.97
C GLU A 100 -0.13 13.70 -12.29
N GLU A 101 -1.00 14.45 -12.96
CA GLU A 101 -2.33 14.83 -12.47
C GLU A 101 -3.27 13.63 -12.42
N ASP A 102 -3.25 12.76 -13.44
CA ASP A 102 -3.98 11.49 -13.43
C ASP A 102 -3.48 10.59 -12.28
N ALA A 103 -2.17 10.54 -12.06
CA ALA A 103 -1.58 9.84 -10.93
C ALA A 103 -2.09 10.38 -9.58
N LYS A 104 -2.01 11.69 -9.37
CA LYS A 104 -2.49 12.35 -8.15
C LYS A 104 -3.99 12.13 -7.93
N GLU A 105 -4.80 12.21 -8.98
CA GLU A 105 -6.25 11.98 -8.85
C GLU A 105 -6.56 10.54 -8.45
N LYS A 106 -5.91 9.55 -9.09
CA LYS A 106 -6.09 8.13 -8.79
C LYS A 106 -5.59 7.79 -7.38
N ILE A 107 -4.39 8.26 -7.01
CA ILE A 107 -3.82 8.10 -5.67
C ILE A 107 -4.75 8.73 -4.63
N ARG A 108 -5.24 9.95 -4.85
CA ARG A 108 -6.18 10.61 -3.93
C ARG A 108 -7.47 9.82 -3.73
N LYS A 109 -8.07 9.30 -4.82
CA LYS A 109 -9.28 8.47 -4.74
C LYS A 109 -9.03 7.16 -4.01
N PHE A 110 -7.85 6.57 -4.17
CA PHE A 110 -7.48 5.37 -3.43
C PHE A 110 -7.24 5.68 -1.94
N ALA A 111 -6.43 6.70 -1.64
CA ALA A 111 -6.15 7.18 -0.29
C ALA A 111 -7.44 7.40 0.53
N ILE A 112 -8.46 8.06 -0.03
CA ILE A 112 -9.74 8.24 0.66
C ILE A 112 -10.42 6.90 0.98
N ARG A 113 -10.51 5.98 0.00
CA ARG A 113 -11.11 4.66 0.23
C ARG A 113 -10.31 3.83 1.23
N ASN A 114 -8.98 3.95 1.19
CA ASN A 114 -8.09 3.26 2.11
C ASN A 114 -8.27 3.78 3.54
N ALA A 115 -8.39 5.10 3.69
CA ALA A 115 -8.73 5.73 4.96
C ALA A 115 -10.12 5.33 5.46
N ASP A 116 -11.13 5.20 4.59
CA ASP A 116 -12.46 4.72 4.97
C ASP A 116 -12.41 3.32 5.61
N VAL A 117 -11.59 2.41 5.06
CA VAL A 117 -11.37 1.06 5.64
C VAL A 117 -10.75 1.13 7.03
N ILE A 118 -9.78 2.02 7.25
CA ILE A 118 -9.17 2.22 8.57
C ILE A 118 -10.17 2.87 9.54
N ILE A 119 -10.98 3.83 9.08
CA ILE A 119 -12.04 4.46 9.87
C ILE A 119 -13.05 3.40 10.34
N GLU A 120 -13.48 2.49 9.46
CA GLU A 120 -14.40 1.41 9.81
C GLU A 120 -13.84 0.51 10.90
N GLN A 121 -12.54 0.22 10.89
CA GLN A 121 -11.87 -0.55 11.96
C GLN A 121 -11.81 0.24 13.27
N ILE A 122 -11.40 1.51 13.21
CA ILE A 122 -11.36 2.40 14.39
C ILE A 122 -12.75 2.50 15.04
N GLN A 123 -13.81 2.58 14.24
CA GLN A 123 -15.19 2.70 14.72
C GLN A 123 -15.74 1.41 15.34
N GLN A 124 -15.08 0.27 15.15
CA GLN A 124 -15.43 -0.97 15.85
C GLN A 124 -14.95 -0.97 17.31
N CYS A 125 -14.05 -0.06 17.68
CA CYS A 125 -13.59 0.08 19.05
C CYS A 125 -14.68 0.69 19.95
N THR A 126 -15.20 -0.11 20.89
CA THR A 126 -16.24 0.34 21.83
C THR A 126 -15.71 0.91 23.15
N ASP A 127 -14.43 0.69 23.43
CA ASP A 127 -13.78 1.13 24.66
C ASP A 127 -13.55 2.65 24.68
N ALA A 128 -13.31 3.19 25.88
CA ALA A 128 -12.87 4.58 26.01
C ALA A 128 -11.45 4.73 25.44
N ILE A 129 -11.30 5.54 24.40
CA ILE A 129 -10.04 5.78 23.69
C ILE A 129 -9.34 7.00 24.27
N ALA A 130 -8.08 6.83 24.65
CA ALA A 130 -7.21 7.89 25.13
C ALA A 130 -6.22 8.37 24.05
N ARG A 131 -5.83 7.52 23.11
CA ARG A 131 -4.96 7.89 21.99
C ARG A 131 -5.44 7.28 20.70
N LEU A 132 -5.36 8.04 19.61
CA LEU A 132 -5.39 7.52 18.26
C LEU A 132 -4.09 7.94 17.58
N PHE A 133 -3.30 6.95 17.19
CA PHE A 133 -2.06 7.13 16.47
C PHE A 133 -2.30 6.84 14.99
N ILE A 134 -1.66 7.65 14.15
CA ILE A 134 -1.47 7.41 12.72
C ILE A 134 0.03 7.36 12.51
N ASP A 135 0.52 6.16 12.26
CA ASP A 135 1.93 5.89 12.10
C ASP A 135 2.22 5.56 10.65
N TYR A 136 3.32 6.09 10.14
CA TYR A 136 3.75 5.79 8.78
C TYR A 136 5.27 5.71 8.70
N TYR A 137 5.76 4.96 7.71
CA TYR A 137 7.18 4.82 7.41
C TYR A 137 7.43 5.03 5.92
N CYS A 138 8.58 5.61 5.56
CA CYS A 138 8.97 5.76 4.16
C CYS A 138 10.49 5.93 3.99
N ASP A 139 11.18 4.91 3.50
CA ASP A 139 12.60 5.01 3.09
C ASP A 139 12.81 5.07 1.56
N SER A 140 11.72 5.21 0.80
CA SER A 140 11.59 5.18 -0.68
C SER A 140 11.30 3.81 -1.27
N ASP A 141 11.87 2.75 -0.71
CA ASP A 141 11.69 1.38 -1.19
C ASP A 141 10.60 0.65 -0.40
N ASN A 142 10.53 0.95 0.91
CA ASN A 142 9.58 0.45 1.87
C ASN A 142 8.71 1.59 2.38
N MET A 143 7.42 1.33 2.46
CA MET A 143 6.44 2.28 2.99
C MET A 143 5.34 1.53 3.74
N ASP A 144 4.79 2.15 4.76
CA ASP A 144 3.75 1.55 5.63
C ASP A 144 2.86 2.69 6.16
N TYR A 145 1.57 2.43 6.31
CA TYR A 145 0.60 3.33 6.93
C TYR A 145 -0.43 2.55 7.75
N HIS A 146 -0.47 2.81 9.05
CA HIS A 146 -1.44 2.17 9.93
C HIS A 146 -1.94 3.09 11.04
N ALA A 147 -3.07 2.71 11.62
CA ALA A 147 -3.60 3.34 12.82
C ALA A 147 -3.48 2.42 14.03
N VAL A 148 -3.24 3.03 15.20
CA VAL A 148 -3.21 2.31 16.48
C VAL A 148 -4.10 3.04 17.48
N VAL A 149 -4.95 2.31 18.18
CA VAL A 149 -5.76 2.85 19.28
C VAL A 149 -5.12 2.55 20.63
N GLY A 150 -4.98 3.57 21.46
CA GLY A 150 -4.66 3.43 22.87
C GLY A 150 -5.90 3.61 23.72
N THR A 151 -6.41 2.54 24.33
CA THR A 151 -7.53 2.63 25.27
C THR A 151 -7.10 3.29 26.59
N ALA A 152 -8.06 3.78 27.37
CA ALA A 152 -7.81 4.32 28.71
C ALA A 152 -7.08 3.33 29.64
N ALA A 153 -7.45 2.05 29.56
CA ALA A 153 -6.80 0.99 30.34
C ALA A 153 -5.34 0.80 29.93
N GLN A 154 -5.07 0.70 28.62
CA GLN A 154 -3.72 0.58 28.11
C GLN A 154 -2.86 1.81 28.43
N MET A 155 -3.42 3.02 28.29
CA MET A 155 -2.69 4.24 28.64
C MET A 155 -2.25 4.24 30.11
N GLU A 156 -3.10 3.76 31.03
CA GLU A 156 -2.73 3.66 32.45
C GLU A 156 -1.63 2.59 32.68
N GLU A 157 -1.68 1.47 31.98
CA GLU A 157 -0.60 0.47 32.01
C GLU A 157 0.73 1.05 31.48
N VAL A 158 0.68 1.80 30.38
CA VAL A 158 1.84 2.50 29.81
C VAL A 158 2.36 3.53 30.79
N ARG A 159 1.48 4.32 31.42
CA ARG A 159 1.86 5.33 32.42
C ARG A 159 2.57 4.73 33.63
N GLN A 160 2.14 3.56 34.10
CA GLN A 160 2.76 2.87 35.24
C GLN A 160 4.14 2.29 34.92
N LYS A 161 4.37 1.89 33.66
CA LYS A 161 5.64 1.33 33.19
C LYS A 161 6.59 2.38 32.62
N GLY A 162 6.06 3.53 32.20
CA GLY A 162 6.76 4.56 31.45
C GLY A 162 7.90 5.19 32.23
N LEU A 163 9.02 5.40 31.55
CA LEU A 163 10.21 6.06 32.10
C LEU A 163 10.20 7.57 31.87
N TYR A 164 9.41 8.03 30.89
CA TYR A 164 9.37 9.43 30.43
C TYR A 164 7.94 9.97 30.43
N GLU A 165 7.80 11.30 30.52
CA GLU A 165 6.51 11.99 30.59
C GLU A 165 5.64 11.77 29.34
N ASP A 166 6.28 11.61 28.19
CA ASP A 166 5.67 11.39 26.88
C ASP A 166 5.50 9.90 26.52
N SER A 167 5.79 8.97 27.44
CA SER A 167 5.66 7.52 27.15
C SER A 167 4.27 7.13 26.62
N CYS A 168 3.21 7.84 27.03
CA CYS A 168 1.84 7.60 26.58
C CYS A 168 1.57 8.08 25.15
N ASP A 169 2.46 8.86 24.54
CA ASP A 169 2.29 9.47 23.23
C ASP A 169 3.13 8.74 22.15
N TYR A 170 3.61 7.52 22.46
CA TYR A 170 4.27 6.61 21.52
C TYR A 170 3.43 5.35 21.31
N SER A 171 3.02 5.10 20.08
CA SER A 171 2.19 3.94 19.72
C SER A 171 2.83 2.60 20.04
N GLY A 172 4.14 2.46 19.85
CA GLY A 172 4.90 1.24 20.13
C GLY A 172 4.90 0.79 21.60
N ASN A 173 4.41 1.63 22.53
CA ASN A 173 4.21 1.25 23.93
C ASN A 173 2.86 0.55 24.18
N TYR A 174 1.95 0.57 23.21
CA TYR A 174 0.62 -0.02 23.29
C TYR A 174 0.62 -1.41 22.64
N SER A 175 -0.10 -2.36 23.23
CA SER A 175 -0.22 -3.74 22.72
C SER A 175 -1.36 -3.92 21.73
N SER A 176 -1.84 -2.84 21.11
CA SER A 176 -2.97 -2.87 20.18
C SER A 176 -2.54 -3.39 18.81
N GLU A 177 -3.45 -4.08 18.14
CA GLU A 177 -3.25 -4.49 16.74
C GLU A 177 -3.28 -3.27 15.82
N TYR A 178 -2.53 -3.36 14.72
CA TYR A 178 -2.51 -2.36 13.68
C TYR A 178 -3.81 -2.43 12.87
N MET A 179 -4.37 -1.27 12.57
CA MET A 179 -5.49 -1.11 11.66
C MET A 179 -4.98 -0.56 10.35
N GLU A 180 -4.95 -1.43 9.35
CA GLU A 180 -4.33 -1.19 8.05
C GLU A 180 -5.38 -1.12 6.95
N GLY A 181 -5.05 -0.40 5.88
CA GLY A 181 -5.73 -0.50 4.61
C GLY A 181 -5.05 -1.54 3.71
N ASP A 182 -5.10 -1.32 2.40
CA ASP A 182 -4.32 -2.06 1.42
C ASP A 182 -3.04 -1.30 1.07
N ASP A 183 -2.04 -1.46 1.93
CA ASP A 183 -0.74 -0.81 1.80
C ASP A 183 0.04 -1.34 0.59
N ARG A 184 -0.13 -2.62 0.22
CA ARG A 184 0.48 -3.21 -0.99
C ARG A 184 0.02 -2.46 -2.24
N MET A 185 -1.28 -2.18 -2.34
CA MET A 185 -1.82 -1.39 -3.45
C MET A 185 -1.37 0.07 -3.37
N LEU A 186 -1.34 0.68 -2.19
CA LEU A 186 -0.84 2.05 -2.00
C LEU A 186 0.60 2.20 -2.50
N ILE A 187 1.50 1.33 -2.05
CA ILE A 187 2.91 1.30 -2.43
C ILE A 187 3.04 1.18 -3.95
N THR A 188 2.33 0.23 -4.56
CA THR A 188 2.38 0.02 -6.01
C THR A 188 1.90 1.26 -6.77
N MET A 189 0.79 1.88 -6.34
CA MET A 189 0.25 3.08 -6.96
C MET A 189 1.23 4.25 -6.88
N VAL A 190 1.86 4.46 -5.73
CA VAL A 190 2.84 5.51 -5.48
C VAL A 190 4.11 5.28 -6.30
N ARG A 191 4.58 4.04 -6.34
CA ARG A 191 5.81 3.67 -7.05
C ARG A 191 5.67 3.69 -8.57
N CYS A 192 4.47 3.50 -9.10
CA CYS A 192 4.20 3.65 -10.53
C CYS A 192 4.08 5.12 -10.99
N ALA A 193 3.93 6.07 -10.07
CA ALA A 193 3.81 7.48 -10.42
C ALA A 193 5.19 8.11 -10.68
N GLU A 194 5.26 9.03 -11.66
CA GLU A 194 6.46 9.85 -11.89
C GLU A 194 6.77 10.72 -10.65
N GLY A 195 8.01 11.18 -10.53
CA GLY A 195 8.51 11.89 -9.34
C GLY A 195 9.01 10.94 -8.25
N HIS A 196 9.50 11.49 -7.13
CA HIS A 196 10.09 10.65 -6.08
C HIS A 196 9.00 9.87 -5.34
N PRO A 197 9.12 8.54 -5.14
CA PRO A 197 8.09 7.74 -4.47
C PRO A 197 7.66 8.33 -3.11
N SER A 198 8.62 8.80 -2.31
CA SER A 198 8.34 9.44 -1.02
C SER A 198 7.46 10.70 -1.12
N GLU A 199 7.53 11.47 -2.21
CA GLU A 199 6.67 12.66 -2.39
C GLU A 199 5.22 12.25 -2.66
N ASN A 200 5.02 11.27 -3.54
CA ASN A 200 3.71 10.71 -3.84
C ASN A 200 3.11 9.98 -2.62
N PHE A 201 3.94 9.32 -1.81
CA PHE A 201 3.52 8.70 -0.57
C PHE A 201 3.08 9.74 0.47
N ARG A 202 3.88 10.79 0.69
CA ARG A 202 3.53 11.90 1.60
C ARG A 202 2.23 12.59 1.19
N TYR A 203 2.00 12.74 -0.13
CA TYR A 203 0.71 13.24 -0.64
C TYR A 203 -0.46 12.34 -0.23
N ALA A 204 -0.31 11.02 -0.34
CA ALA A 204 -1.33 10.07 0.09
C ALA A 204 -1.55 10.11 1.61
N ILE A 205 -0.48 10.13 2.41
CA ILE A 205 -0.52 10.24 3.88
C ILE A 205 -1.30 11.48 4.30
N GLU A 206 -0.99 12.67 3.76
CA GLU A 206 -1.71 13.90 4.13
C GLU A 206 -3.22 13.76 3.89
N ILE A 207 -3.62 13.17 2.76
CA ILE A 207 -5.03 12.94 2.43
C ILE A 207 -5.66 11.95 3.42
N MET A 208 -5.00 10.82 3.67
CA MET A 208 -5.52 9.79 4.56
C MET A 208 -5.66 10.30 5.99
N SER A 209 -4.61 10.90 6.54
CA SER A 209 -4.59 11.38 7.92
C SER A 209 -5.61 12.49 8.16
N GLN A 210 -5.75 13.45 7.23
CA GLN A 210 -6.78 14.49 7.33
C GLN A 210 -8.20 13.91 7.23
N HIS A 211 -8.39 12.88 6.41
CA HIS A 211 -9.68 12.22 6.26
C HIS A 211 -10.05 11.44 7.52
N ILE A 212 -9.11 10.68 8.08
CA ILE A 212 -9.29 9.96 9.35
C ILE A 212 -9.55 10.94 10.50
N GLU A 213 -8.74 11.99 10.64
CA GLU A 213 -8.94 13.00 11.69
C GLU A 213 -10.35 13.60 11.62
N LYS A 214 -10.82 13.87 10.39
CA LYS A 214 -12.15 14.47 10.17
C LYS A 214 -13.30 13.52 10.49
N TYR A 215 -13.21 12.24 10.15
CA TYR A 215 -14.37 11.33 10.17
C TYR A 215 -14.32 10.25 11.25
N ALA A 216 -13.15 9.86 11.75
CA ALA A 216 -13.05 8.90 12.85
C ALA A 216 -13.34 9.56 14.20
N LEU A 217 -12.78 10.75 14.44
CA LEU A 217 -12.74 11.34 15.78
C LEU A 217 -14.11 11.66 16.37
N GLU A 218 -15.10 12.01 15.55
CA GLU A 218 -16.44 12.34 16.04
C GLU A 218 -17.19 11.12 16.61
N ALA A 219 -16.91 9.93 16.08
CA ALA A 219 -17.58 8.69 16.47
C ALA A 219 -16.97 8.03 17.72
N LEU A 220 -15.76 8.43 18.11
CA LEU A 220 -15.02 7.80 19.20
C LEU A 220 -15.53 8.19 20.60
N HIS A 221 -15.64 7.20 21.48
CA HIS A 221 -15.79 7.41 22.92
C HIS A 221 -14.45 7.82 23.52
N LYS A 222 -14.18 9.13 23.57
CA LYS A 222 -12.88 9.69 23.96
C LYS A 222 -12.79 9.96 25.46
N THR A 223 -11.60 9.77 26.04
CA THR A 223 -11.27 10.30 27.37
C THR A 223 -11.10 11.83 27.33
N GLU A 224 -11.15 12.48 28.50
CA GLU A 224 -10.94 13.94 28.60
C GLU A 224 -9.56 14.38 28.10
N ASP A 225 -8.54 13.54 28.28
CA ASP A 225 -7.15 13.77 27.89
C ASP A 225 -6.80 13.15 26.53
N PHE A 226 -7.80 12.85 25.70
CA PHE A 226 -7.60 12.23 24.39
C PHE A 226 -6.64 13.02 23.49
N LYS A 227 -5.78 12.31 22.75
CA LYS A 227 -4.94 12.90 21.69
C LYS A 227 -5.01 12.12 20.39
N PHE A 228 -5.02 12.85 19.29
CA PHE A 228 -4.73 12.35 17.95
C PHE A 228 -3.28 12.69 17.61
N ILE A 229 -2.48 11.70 17.24
CA ILE A 229 -1.05 11.83 16.99
C ILE A 229 -0.76 11.22 15.63
N CYS A 230 -0.17 12.00 14.72
CA CYS A 230 0.25 11.53 13.40
C CYS A 230 1.76 11.71 13.31
N ALA A 231 2.52 10.63 13.13
CA ALA A 231 3.98 10.67 13.15
C ALA A 231 4.60 9.66 12.19
N GLU A 232 5.75 10.04 11.65
CA GLU A 232 6.66 9.08 11.02
C GLU A 232 7.42 8.33 12.12
N TYR A 233 7.56 7.02 11.98
CA TYR A 233 8.44 6.24 12.86
C TYR A 233 9.75 5.89 12.14
N ASP A 234 10.80 5.68 12.93
CA ASP A 234 12.16 5.32 12.48
C ASP A 234 12.33 3.80 12.32
#